data_AF-A0A658NKS9-F1
#
_entry.id   AF-A0A658NKS9-F1
#
_cell.length_a   1.000
_cell.length_b   1.000
_cell.length_c   1.000
_cell.angle_alpha   90.00
_cell.angle_beta   90.00
_cell.angle_gamma   90.00
#
_symmetry.space_group_name_H-M   'P 1'
#
loop_
_entity.id
_entity.type
_entity.pdbx_description
1 polymer ?
#
loop_
_entity_poly.entity_id
_entity_poly.type
_entity_poly.pdbx_seq_one_letter_code
_entity_poly.pdbx_strand_id
1 'polypeptide(L)'
;YDKTSEENYDFIIVDEFHHSAAESYRKLLNYYKHKILLWITATPERMDGKKILEYFDDRIASEMRLPEAINHKLLAPFHYFCVTDDLSY
;
A
#
# COMPACT_ATOMS: atom_id res chain seq x y z
N TYR A 1 -23.89 -15.04 -5.42
CA TYR A 1 -22.47 -15.29 -5.08
C TYR A 1 -22.46 -16.11 -3.82
N ASP A 2 -21.94 -17.34 -3.88
CA ASP A 2 -21.68 -18.12 -2.68
C ASP A 2 -20.62 -17.38 -1.85
N LYS A 3 -20.97 -17.04 -0.62
CA LYS A 3 -19.99 -16.55 0.35
C LYS A 3 -19.24 -17.76 0.88
N THR A 4 -17.92 -17.76 0.72
CA THR A 4 -17.03 -18.64 1.47
C THR A 4 -17.21 -18.38 2.97
N SER A 5 -16.98 -19.38 3.82
CA SER A 5 -17.07 -19.20 5.27
C SER A 5 -16.02 -18.21 5.81
N GLU A 6 -16.24 -17.68 7.00
CA GLU A 6 -15.33 -16.74 7.67
C GLU A 6 -13.93 -17.33 7.95
N GLU A 7 -13.82 -18.66 8.05
CA GLU A 7 -12.57 -19.39 8.32
C GLU A 7 -11.86 -19.87 7.05
N ASN A 8 -12.38 -19.53 5.87
CA ASN A 8 -11.88 -20.08 4.62
C ASN A 8 -10.48 -19.57 4.23
N TYR A 9 -10.01 -18.46 4.83
CA TYR A 9 -8.72 -17.86 4.54
C TYR A 9 -7.93 -17.54 5.81
N ASP A 10 -6.87 -18.32 6.03
CA ASP A 10 -5.91 -18.08 7.12
C ASP A 10 -4.92 -16.93 6.81
N PHE A 11 -4.65 -16.66 5.54
CA PHE A 11 -3.67 -15.67 5.08
C PHE A 11 -4.29 -14.78 4.01
N ILE A 12 -4.27 -13.47 4.23
CA ILE A 12 -4.81 -12.47 3.30
C ILE A 12 -3.68 -11.52 2.91
N ILE A 13 -3.49 -11.34 1.60
CA ILE A 13 -2.64 -10.30 1.04
C ILE A 13 -3.54 -9.28 0.37
N VAL A 14 -3.30 -8.01 0.63
CA VAL A 14 -3.93 -6.94 -0.14
C VAL A 14 -2.86 -6.05 -0.72
N ASP A 15 -2.93 -5.91 -2.04
CA ASP A 15 -2.05 -5.09 -2.84
C ASP A 15 -2.65 -3.69 -3.04
N GLU A 16 -1.78 -2.73 -3.36
CA GLU A 16 -2.11 -1.32 -3.56
C GLU A 16 -2.99 -0.71 -2.45
N PHE A 17 -2.59 -0.95 -1.19
CA PHE A 17 -3.34 -0.50 -0.02
C PHE A 17 -3.60 1.00 0.02
N HIS A 18 -2.87 1.83 -0.73
CA HIS A 18 -3.20 3.25 -0.80
C HIS A 18 -4.64 3.50 -1.31
N HIS A 19 -5.25 2.56 -2.05
CA HIS A 19 -6.67 2.58 -2.45
C HIS A 19 -7.64 1.99 -1.42
N SER A 20 -7.18 1.15 -0.48
CA SER A 20 -8.01 0.30 0.39
C SER A 20 -8.73 1.04 1.54
N ALA A 21 -8.48 2.35 1.70
CA ALA A 21 -9.27 3.19 2.60
C ALA A 21 -10.76 3.25 2.21
N ALA A 22 -11.13 2.63 1.07
CA ALA A 22 -12.50 2.37 0.69
C ALA A 22 -13.21 1.40 1.66
N GLU A 23 -14.42 1.78 2.08
CA GLU A 23 -15.28 1.05 3.01
C GLU A 23 -15.53 -0.43 2.59
N SER A 24 -15.41 -0.74 1.29
CA SER A 24 -15.56 -2.07 0.73
C SER A 24 -14.52 -3.07 1.26
N TYR A 25 -13.26 -2.66 1.40
CA TYR A 25 -12.21 -3.54 1.91
C TYR A 25 -12.43 -3.86 3.39
N ARG A 26 -12.85 -2.86 4.19
CA ARG A 26 -13.14 -3.06 5.62
C ARG A 26 -14.22 -4.11 5.85
N LYS A 27 -15.27 -4.13 5.02
CA LYS A 27 -16.33 -5.15 5.10
C LYS A 27 -15.80 -6.57 4.86
N LEU A 28 -14.84 -6.73 3.94
CA LEU A 28 -14.22 -8.01 3.63
C LEU A 28 -13.30 -8.48 4.76
N LEU A 29 -12.44 -7.59 5.26
CA LEU A 29 -11.45 -7.94 6.29
C LEU A 29 -12.09 -8.24 7.64
N ASN A 30 -13.18 -7.54 7.97
CA ASN A 30 -13.95 -7.78 9.19
C ASN A 30 -14.74 -9.10 9.12
N TYR A 31 -14.99 -9.62 7.92
CA TYR A 31 -15.71 -10.89 7.74
C TYR A 31 -14.81 -12.10 7.95
N TYR A 32 -13.55 -12.05 7.50
CA TYR A 32 -12.64 -13.18 7.57
C TYR A 32 -11.83 -13.22 8.87
N LYS A 33 -11.81 -14.39 9.52
CA LYS A 33 -10.98 -14.68 10.71
C LYS A 33 -9.57 -15.11 10.30
N HIS A 34 -8.88 -14.25 9.59
CA HIS A 34 -7.51 -14.48 9.13
C HIS A 34 -6.53 -14.53 10.31
N LYS A 35 -5.48 -15.34 10.17
CA LYS A 35 -4.36 -15.43 11.12
C LYS A 35 -3.24 -14.47 10.76
N ILE A 36 -3.05 -14.23 9.46
CA ILE A 36 -2.04 -13.30 8.95
C ILE A 36 -2.68 -12.40 7.90
N LEU A 37 -2.39 -11.11 8.04
CA LEU A 37 -2.80 -10.06 7.11
C LEU A 37 -1.57 -9.28 6.67
N LEU A 38 -1.28 -9.34 5.37
CA LEU A 38 -0.15 -8.64 4.76
C LEU A 38 -0.67 -7.57 3.80
N TRP A 39 -0.10 -6.38 3.96
CA TRP A 39 -0.45 -5.21 3.19
C TRP A 39 0.75 -4.80 2.35
N ILE A 40 0.53 -4.58 1.06
CA ILE A 40 1.56 -4.16 0.11
C ILE A 40 1.11 -2.86 -0.54
N THR A 41 2.01 -1.88 -0.61
CA THR A 41 1.77 -0.63 -1.33
C THR A 41 3.09 -0.05 -1.81
N ALA A 42 3.11 0.48 -3.03
CA ALA A 42 4.25 1.24 -3.53
C ALA A 42 4.28 2.69 -2.99
N THR A 43 3.12 3.21 -2.57
CA THR A 43 2.92 4.59 -2.13
C THR A 43 2.36 4.63 -0.71
N PRO A 44 3.23 4.57 0.32
CA PRO A 44 2.77 4.63 1.71
C PRO A 44 2.29 6.03 2.12
N GLU A 45 2.81 7.07 1.47
CA GLU A 45 2.48 8.47 1.69
C GLU A 45 1.17 8.83 0.96
N ARG A 46 0.15 9.30 1.70
CA ARG A 46 -1.08 9.85 1.10
C ARG A 46 -1.05 11.36 1.07
N MET A 47 -1.48 11.96 -0.04
CA MET A 47 -1.59 13.43 -0.18
C MET A 47 -2.62 14.06 0.79
N ASP A 48 -3.55 13.27 1.33
CA ASP A 48 -4.57 13.72 2.28
C ASP A 48 -4.09 13.76 3.75
N GLY A 49 -2.81 13.50 3.99
CA GLY A 49 -2.18 13.58 5.31
C GLY A 49 -2.59 12.48 6.29
N LYS A 50 -3.45 11.54 5.87
CA LYS A 50 -3.80 10.38 6.71
C LYS A 50 -2.70 9.34 6.61
N LYS A 51 -2.10 9.02 7.75
CA LYS A 51 -1.08 7.98 7.83
C LYS A 51 -1.75 6.62 7.71
N ILE A 52 -1.41 5.87 6.66
CA ILE A 52 -1.88 4.49 6.51
C ILE A 52 -1.36 3.58 7.64
N LEU A 53 -0.29 4.00 8.33
CA LEU A 53 0.35 3.32 9.45
C LEU A 53 -0.63 2.99 10.59
N GLU A 54 -1.65 3.83 10.81
CA GLU A 54 -2.68 3.59 11.82
C GLU A 54 -3.48 2.30 11.55
N TYR A 55 -3.56 1.84 10.29
CA TYR A 55 -4.18 0.58 9.92
C TYR A 55 -3.30 -0.64 10.19
N PHE A 56 -2.05 -0.43 10.60
CA PHE A 56 -1.01 -1.46 10.70
C PHE A 56 -0.38 -1.55 12.09
N ASP A 57 -1.06 -1.03 13.11
CA ASP A 57 -0.50 -0.90 14.47
C ASP A 57 0.85 -0.17 14.48
N ASP A 58 1.04 0.77 13.54
CA ASP A 58 2.30 1.48 13.28
C ASP A 58 3.49 0.55 12.99
N ARG A 59 3.23 -0.64 12.43
CA ARG A 59 4.26 -1.64 12.07
C ARG A 59 4.50 -1.67 10.56
N ILE A 60 5.78 -1.56 10.20
CA ILE A 60 6.28 -1.80 8.84
C ILE A 60 7.07 -3.10 8.89
N ALA A 61 6.66 -4.10 8.11
CA ALA A 61 7.39 -5.37 8.00
C ALA A 61 8.67 -5.23 7.18
N SER A 62 8.61 -4.45 6.09
CA SER A 62 9.75 -4.11 5.25
C SER A 62 9.42 -2.85 4.44
N GLU A 63 10.43 -2.04 4.17
CA GLU A 63 10.34 -0.88 3.28
C GLU A 63 11.58 -0.86 2.38
N MET A 64 11.39 -0.59 1.09
CA MET A 64 12.48 -0.38 0.14
C MET A 64 12.18 0.87 -0.68
N ARG A 65 13.07 1.86 -0.61
CA ARG A 65 12.89 3.12 -1.35
C ARG A 65 13.34 2.96 -2.81
N LEU A 66 12.82 3.80 -3.70
CA LEU A 66 13.17 3.79 -5.11
C LEU A 66 14.69 3.91 -5.37
N PRO A 67 15.45 4.81 -4.71
CA PRO A 67 16.90 4.88 -4.89
C PRO A 67 17.61 3.61 -4.40
N GLU A 68 17.13 3.00 -3.32
CA GLU A 68 17.67 1.75 -2.79
C GLU A 68 17.47 0.61 -3.79
N ALA A 69 16.27 0.45 -4.34
CA ALA A 69 15.98 -0.55 -5.37
C ALA A 69 16.86 -0.38 -6.62
N ILE A 70 17.16 0.85 -7.03
CA ILE A 70 18.11 1.13 -8.14
C ILE A 70 19.53 0.73 -7.74
N ASN A 71 20.00 1.11 -6.54
CA ASN A 71 21.33 0.77 -6.04
C ASN A 71 21.55 -0.74 -5.95
N HIS A 72 20.51 -1.49 -5.56
CA HIS A 72 20.53 -2.96 -5.52
C HIS A 72 20.36 -3.63 -6.89
N LYS A 73 20.30 -2.85 -7.99
CA LYS A 73 20.07 -3.34 -9.36
C LYS A 73 18.75 -4.13 -9.51
N LEU A 74 17.77 -3.83 -8.67
CA LEU A 74 16.41 -4.39 -8.75
C LEU A 74 15.54 -3.61 -9.73
N LEU A 75 15.87 -2.33 -9.98
CA LEU A 75 15.20 -1.46 -10.94
C LEU A 75 16.20 -0.81 -11.89
N ALA A 76 15.73 -0.49 -13.09
CA ALA A 76 16.52 0.28 -14.05
C ALA A 76 16.70 1.73 -13.56
N PRO A 77 17.90 2.32 -13.70
CA PRO A 77 18.10 3.73 -13.38
C PRO A 77 17.35 4.61 -14.40
N PHE A 78 16.87 5.77 -13.96
CA PHE A 78 16.18 6.75 -14.79
C PHE A 78 16.62 8.18 -14.44
N HIS A 79 16.39 9.10 -15.38
CA HIS A 79 16.57 10.53 -15.16
C HIS A 79 15.20 11.20 -15.09
N TYR A 80 14.99 12.03 -14.06
CA TYR A 80 13.75 12.79 -13.87
C TYR A 80 14.04 14.28 -14.03
N PHE A 81 13.30 14.93 -14.92
CA PHE A 81 13.42 16.37 -15.18
C PHE A 81 12.09 17.04 -14.84
N CYS A 82 12.11 17.95 -13.87
CA CYS A 82 10.98 18.86 -13.62
C CYS A 82 11.23 20.16 -14.38
N VAL A 83 10.33 20.50 -15.30
CA VAL A 83 10.32 21.81 -15.98
C VAL A 83 9.21 22.63 -15.33
N THR A 84 9.58 23.75 -14.72
CA THR A 84 8.64 24.73 -14.17
C THR A 84 8.28 25.75 -15.24
N ASP A 85 7.01 26.12 -15.34
CA ASP A 85 6.58 27.22 -16.21
C ASP A 85 6.96 28.56 -15.57
N ASP A 86 7.45 29.50 -16.38
CA ASP A 86 7.68 30.89 -15.97
C ASP A 86 6.32 31.59 -15.92
N LEU A 87 5.64 31.56 -14.77
CA LEU A 87 4.47 32.39 -14.55
C LEU A 87 4.92 33.84 -14.33
N SER A 88 5.14 34.56 -15.42
CA SER A 88 5.23 36.02 -15.42
C SER A 88 3.86 36.61 -15.06
N TYR A 89 3.70 37.02 -13.80
CA TYR A 89 2.58 37.86 -13.34
C TYR A 89 2.78 39.33 -13.75
#